data_AF-A0A1B3SK65-F1
#
_entry.id   AF-A0A1B3SK65-F1
#
_cell.length_a   1.000
_cell.length_b   1.000
_cell.length_c   1.000
_cell.angle_alpha   90.00
_cell.angle_beta   90.00
_cell.angle_gamma   90.00
#
_symmetry.space_group_name_H-M   'P 1'
#
loop_
_entity.id
_entity.type
_entity.pdbx_description
1 polymer ?
#
loop_
_entity_poly.entity_id
_entity_poly.type
_entity_poly.pdbx_seq_one_letter_code
_entity_poly.pdbx_strand_id
1 'polypeptide(L)'
;MKKLIAIISSFSMVASMASISATVNSCTTIKEAVELKYKNLKSDKDVIDLLTNKEKVNIFPNGKPLIIKDNKLNDDYDKPYDDIAATGLHVAKINESLIQFASKEHFNYLGYDLNDIFEDVESLKAEQSHEDYNAKWKLYFATINGKKGEASFMLNIYTFDLDINSIKFGAHKSEKVYYRTINLVSDQKSAVNK
;
A
#
# COMPACT_ATOMS: atom_id res chain seq x y z
N MET A 1 70.10 -11.35 -21.19
CA MET A 1 69.38 -10.11 -20.83
C MET A 1 67.90 -10.33 -21.10
N LYS A 2 67.04 -10.28 -20.06
CA LYS A 2 65.91 -9.33 -19.91
C LYS A 2 65.17 -9.09 -21.24
N LYS A 3 63.88 -9.39 -21.40
CA LYS A 3 62.66 -8.76 -20.81
C LYS A 3 61.45 -9.65 -21.22
N LEU A 4 60.61 -10.17 -20.32
CA LEU A 4 59.33 -9.62 -19.82
C LEU A 4 58.55 -8.69 -20.76
N ILE A 5 57.25 -9.04 -20.94
CA ILE A 5 56.01 -8.27 -21.24
C ILE A 5 55.16 -9.17 -22.17
N ALA A 6 54.14 -9.92 -21.75
CA ALA A 6 52.86 -9.58 -21.10
C ALA A 6 51.85 -8.89 -22.04
N ILE A 7 50.61 -9.40 -21.98
CA ILE A 7 49.31 -8.77 -22.31
C ILE A 7 48.84 -8.92 -23.78
N ILE A 8 47.64 -9.51 -23.91
CA ILE A 8 46.47 -9.11 -24.74
C ILE A 8 45.81 -10.36 -25.35
N SER A 9 44.68 -10.76 -24.78
CA SER A 9 43.51 -11.25 -25.56
C SER A 9 42.28 -11.25 -24.65
N SER A 10 41.84 -10.05 -24.29
CA SER A 10 40.46 -9.77 -23.93
C SER A 10 39.58 -10.05 -25.16
N PHE A 11 38.93 -11.21 -25.19
CA PHE A 11 37.85 -11.51 -26.12
C PHE A 11 36.62 -11.96 -25.35
N SER A 12 35.72 -11.01 -25.12
CA SER A 12 34.29 -11.20 -25.32
C SER A 12 33.59 -9.86 -25.12
N MET A 13 33.65 -9.02 -26.16
CA MET A 13 32.64 -8.01 -26.45
C MET A 13 31.29 -8.75 -26.58
N VAL A 14 30.49 -8.75 -25.52
CA VAL A 14 29.06 -9.00 -25.66
C VAL A 14 28.45 -7.66 -26.06
N ALA A 15 28.38 -7.43 -27.37
CA ALA A 15 27.55 -6.39 -27.95
C ALA A 15 26.08 -6.81 -27.82
N SER A 16 25.49 -6.54 -26.66
CA SER A 16 24.03 -6.49 -26.56
C SER A 16 23.61 -5.10 -27.01
N MET A 17 23.21 -4.99 -28.28
CA MET A 17 22.44 -3.85 -28.75
C MET A 17 21.08 -3.88 -28.04
N ALA A 18 21.00 -3.21 -26.90
CA ALA A 18 19.72 -2.75 -26.38
C ALA A 18 19.37 -1.50 -27.19
N SER A 19 18.51 -1.66 -28.18
CA SER A 19 17.81 -0.56 -28.82
C SER A 19 17.02 0.19 -27.76
N ILE A 20 17.59 1.26 -27.20
CA ILE A 20 16.82 2.27 -26.48
C ILE A 20 16.08 3.05 -27.58
N SER A 21 14.95 2.52 -28.03
CA SER A 21 13.96 3.33 -28.71
C SER A 21 13.40 4.28 -27.67
N ALA A 22 14.01 5.48 -27.58
CA ALA A 22 13.45 6.61 -26.89
C ALA A 22 12.18 7.03 -27.64
N THR A 23 11.05 6.40 -27.31
CA THR A 23 9.76 7.04 -27.51
C THR A 23 9.75 8.18 -26.51
N VAL A 24 9.96 9.40 -27.02
CA VAL A 24 9.74 10.63 -26.26
C VAL A 24 8.22 10.78 -26.12
N ASN A 25 7.62 9.90 -25.33
CA ASN A 25 6.31 10.13 -24.80
C ASN A 25 6.49 11.28 -23.81
N SER A 26 5.76 12.36 -24.07
CA SER A 26 5.45 13.38 -23.09
C SER A 26 4.78 12.69 -21.89
N CYS A 27 5.60 12.12 -21.02
CA CYS A 27 5.16 11.47 -19.80
C CYS A 27 4.87 12.60 -18.81
N THR A 28 3.59 12.92 -18.65
CA THR A 28 3.08 13.18 -17.30
C THR A 28 3.55 12.02 -16.43
N THR A 29 4.57 12.25 -15.60
CA THR A 29 5.12 11.25 -14.68
C THR A 29 3.99 10.77 -13.79
N ILE A 30 3.38 9.64 -14.11
CA ILE A 30 2.49 8.93 -13.18
C ILE A 30 3.42 8.56 -12.04
N LYS A 31 3.22 9.19 -10.88
CA LYS A 31 3.99 8.86 -9.69
C LYS A 31 3.63 7.42 -9.33
N GLU A 32 4.58 6.51 -9.52
CA GLU A 32 4.39 5.12 -9.14
C GLU A 32 4.27 5.03 -7.62
N ALA A 33 3.33 4.22 -7.14
CA ALA A 33 3.19 3.94 -5.71
C ALA A 33 4.48 3.30 -5.17
N VAL A 34 4.84 3.61 -3.93
CA VAL A 34 6.07 3.12 -3.30
C VAL A 34 5.78 1.86 -2.49
N GLU A 35 6.66 0.87 -2.54
CA GLU A 35 6.51 -0.31 -1.68
C GLU A 35 6.80 0.06 -0.21
N LEU A 36 5.87 -0.26 0.71
CA LEU A 36 6.07 -0.02 2.15
C LEU A 36 7.24 -0.82 2.68
N LYS A 37 8.05 -0.24 3.56
CA LYS A 37 9.13 -0.94 4.27
C LYS A 37 8.75 -1.27 5.71
N TYR A 38 9.04 -2.49 6.12
CA TYR A 38 8.90 -2.89 7.52
C TYR A 38 9.90 -2.18 8.42
N LYS A 39 9.45 -1.80 9.62
CA LYS A 39 10.36 -1.47 10.71
C LYS A 39 11.18 -2.71 11.10
N ASN A 40 12.31 -2.50 11.77
CA ASN A 40 13.17 -3.60 12.20
C ASN A 40 12.37 -4.66 12.99
N LEU A 41 12.62 -5.93 12.69
CA LEU A 41 11.94 -7.11 13.27
C LEU A 41 10.44 -7.25 12.95
N LYS A 42 9.87 -6.39 12.10
CA LYS A 42 8.48 -6.51 11.61
C LYS A 42 8.39 -7.32 10.33
N SER A 43 7.22 -7.90 10.11
CA SER A 43 6.98 -8.87 9.04
C SER A 43 5.52 -8.92 8.59
N ASP A 44 5.24 -9.72 7.55
CA ASP A 44 3.88 -10.01 7.09
C ASP A 44 2.99 -10.55 8.22
N LYS A 45 3.59 -11.26 9.19
CA LYS A 45 2.89 -11.75 10.38
C LYS A 45 2.29 -10.62 11.22
N ASP A 46 3.02 -9.52 11.43
CA ASP A 46 2.52 -8.39 12.21
C ASP A 46 1.30 -7.74 11.55
N VAL A 47 1.32 -7.64 10.21
CA VAL A 47 0.18 -7.13 9.44
C VAL A 47 -1.02 -8.07 9.57
N ILE A 48 -0.79 -9.38 9.45
CA ILE A 48 -1.84 -10.40 9.59
C ILE A 48 -2.44 -10.37 11.00
N ASP A 49 -1.61 -10.33 12.04
CA ASP A 49 -2.04 -10.29 13.44
C ASP A 49 -2.86 -9.02 13.73
N LEU A 50 -2.50 -7.87 13.13
CA LEU A 50 -3.29 -6.64 13.20
C LEU A 50 -4.65 -6.77 12.49
N LEU A 51 -4.65 -7.21 11.22
CA LEU A 51 -5.86 -7.23 10.40
C LEU A 51 -6.86 -8.32 10.80
N THR A 52 -6.41 -9.39 11.46
CA THR A 52 -7.28 -10.45 12.00
C THR A 52 -7.91 -10.07 13.36
N ASN A 53 -7.43 -8.99 14.00
CA ASN A 53 -7.95 -8.55 15.29
C ASN A 53 -9.21 -7.68 15.13
N LYS A 54 -10.37 -8.26 15.44
CA LYS A 54 -11.69 -7.60 15.40
C LYS A 54 -11.84 -6.37 16.30
N GLU A 55 -11.02 -6.23 17.34
CA GLU A 55 -11.07 -5.09 18.25
C GLU A 55 -10.29 -3.89 17.68
N LYS A 56 -9.39 -4.15 16.74
CA LYS A 56 -8.54 -3.13 16.11
C LYS A 56 -9.01 -2.75 14.72
N VAL A 57 -9.56 -3.69 13.95
CA VAL A 57 -9.80 -3.50 12.52
C VAL A 57 -11.15 -4.05 12.09
N ASN A 58 -11.85 -3.27 11.26
CA ASN A 58 -12.99 -3.72 10.45
C ASN A 58 -12.73 -3.45 8.97
N ILE A 59 -13.01 -4.43 8.12
CA ILE A 59 -12.83 -4.34 6.66
C ILE A 59 -14.21 -4.26 6.01
N PHE A 60 -14.46 -3.16 5.30
CA PHE A 60 -15.71 -2.88 4.59
C PHE A 60 -15.68 -3.44 3.17
N PRO A 61 -16.84 -3.83 2.59
CA PRO A 61 -18.20 -3.53 3.07
C PRO A 61 -18.77 -4.50 4.11
N ASN A 62 -18.12 -5.65 4.35
CA ASN A 62 -18.70 -6.70 5.21
C ASN A 62 -18.61 -6.38 6.71
N GLY A 63 -17.76 -5.43 7.12
CA GLY A 63 -17.60 -5.01 8.52
C GLY A 63 -16.99 -6.10 9.41
N LYS A 64 -16.00 -6.84 8.87
CA LYS A 64 -15.34 -7.95 9.57
C LYS A 64 -13.82 -7.79 9.49
N PRO A 65 -13.03 -8.35 10.43
CA PRO A 65 -11.59 -8.42 10.27
C PRO A 65 -11.20 -9.34 9.11
N LEU A 66 -9.91 -9.38 8.78
CA LEU A 66 -9.34 -10.34 7.85
C LEU A 66 -9.62 -11.77 8.33
N ILE A 67 -10.19 -12.59 7.46
CA ILE A 67 -10.48 -14.00 7.72
C ILE A 67 -9.54 -14.88 6.89
N ILE A 68 -8.73 -15.68 7.58
CA ILE A 68 -7.78 -16.62 6.98
C ILE A 68 -8.20 -18.04 7.35
N LYS A 69 -8.12 -18.95 6.38
CA LYS A 69 -8.33 -20.39 6.58
C LYS A 69 -7.29 -21.14 5.74
N ASP A 70 -6.62 -22.12 6.35
CA ASP A 70 -5.60 -22.95 5.69
C ASP A 70 -4.52 -22.11 4.96
N ASN A 71 -4.03 -21.04 5.62
CA ASN A 71 -3.07 -20.06 5.09
C ASN A 71 -3.52 -19.37 3.78
N LYS A 72 -4.84 -19.25 3.59
CA LYS A 72 -5.45 -18.59 2.43
C LYS A 72 -6.55 -17.62 2.87
N LEU A 73 -6.82 -16.61 2.04
CA LEU A 73 -7.97 -15.73 2.25
C LEU A 73 -9.27 -16.55 2.23
N ASN A 74 -10.13 -16.36 3.22
CA ASN A 74 -11.41 -17.07 3.30
C ASN A 74 -12.57 -16.32 2.61
N ASP A 75 -12.35 -15.05 2.26
CA ASP A 75 -13.31 -14.15 1.60
C ASP A 75 -12.60 -13.34 0.49
N ASP A 76 -13.39 -12.74 -0.40
CA ASP A 76 -12.93 -11.78 -1.40
C ASP A 76 -12.86 -10.37 -0.80
N TYR A 77 -11.77 -9.67 -1.09
CA TYR A 77 -11.47 -8.32 -0.64
C TYR A 77 -11.30 -7.31 -1.79
N ASP A 78 -11.73 -7.64 -3.01
CA ASP A 78 -11.65 -6.80 -4.21
C ASP A 78 -12.94 -6.02 -4.52
N LYS A 79 -13.83 -5.89 -3.53
CA LYS A 79 -15.13 -5.25 -3.73
C LYS A 79 -14.97 -3.73 -3.85
N PRO A 80 -15.56 -3.10 -4.89
CA PRO A 80 -15.51 -1.65 -5.03
C PRO A 80 -16.23 -0.97 -3.88
N TYR A 81 -15.63 0.11 -3.41
CA TYR A 81 -16.19 0.97 -2.40
C TYR A 81 -16.35 2.36 -3.01
N ASP A 82 -17.61 2.69 -3.31
CA ASP A 82 -18.02 3.92 -4.00
C ASP A 82 -18.30 5.06 -3.00
N ASP A 83 -18.22 4.77 -1.71
CA ASP A 83 -18.62 5.69 -0.65
C ASP A 83 -17.82 5.38 0.61
N ILE A 84 -16.92 6.25 1.07
CA ILE A 84 -16.38 6.14 2.44
C ILE A 84 -17.45 6.61 3.43
N ALA A 85 -18.66 6.05 3.31
CA ALA A 85 -19.81 6.30 4.17
C ALA A 85 -19.52 5.95 5.64
N ALA A 86 -18.55 5.07 5.90
CA ALA A 86 -18.04 4.79 7.24
C ALA A 86 -17.47 6.04 7.97
N THR A 87 -17.22 7.13 7.24
CA THR A 87 -16.82 8.45 7.77
C THR A 87 -17.82 9.57 7.44
N GLY A 88 -18.88 9.27 6.69
CA GLY A 88 -19.82 10.25 6.17
C GLY A 88 -19.31 11.04 4.95
N LEU A 89 -18.23 10.59 4.31
CA LEU A 89 -17.59 11.30 3.18
C LEU A 89 -17.76 10.50 1.88
N HIS A 90 -18.44 11.10 0.90
CA HIS A 90 -18.44 10.61 -0.47
C HIS A 90 -17.07 10.87 -1.11
N VAL A 91 -16.32 9.81 -1.38
CA VAL A 91 -15.01 9.92 -2.03
C VAL A 91 -14.97 9.12 -3.33
N ALA A 92 -13.90 9.32 -4.09
CA ALA A 92 -13.65 8.66 -5.35
C ALA A 92 -13.72 7.13 -5.23
N LYS A 93 -14.28 6.49 -6.26
CA LYS A 93 -14.42 5.04 -6.36
C LYS A 93 -13.05 4.35 -6.34
N ILE A 94 -12.85 3.50 -5.34
CA ILE A 94 -11.71 2.58 -5.26
C ILE A 94 -12.21 1.14 -5.41
N ASN A 95 -11.53 0.34 -6.23
CA ASN A 95 -11.90 -1.07 -6.49
C ASN A 95 -11.25 -2.03 -5.48
N GLU A 96 -11.29 -1.66 -4.20
CA GLU A 96 -10.61 -2.38 -3.11
C GLU A 96 -11.42 -2.23 -1.81
N SER A 97 -11.29 -3.20 -0.90
CA SER A 97 -11.98 -3.15 0.40
C SER A 97 -11.29 -2.18 1.35
N LEU A 98 -12.05 -1.29 1.98
CA LEU A 98 -11.54 -0.29 2.91
C LEU A 98 -11.24 -0.89 4.29
N ILE A 99 -10.08 -0.57 4.85
CA ILE A 99 -9.70 -0.92 6.22
C ILE A 99 -10.04 0.25 7.14
N GLN A 100 -10.83 0.00 8.17
CA GLN A 100 -11.12 0.95 9.23
C GLN A 100 -10.44 0.51 10.52
N PHE A 101 -9.54 1.35 11.03
CA PHE A 101 -8.86 1.14 12.31
C PHE A 101 -9.63 1.75 13.47
N ALA A 102 -9.59 1.08 14.62
CA ALA A 102 -10.11 1.58 15.89
C ALA A 102 -9.16 2.63 16.51
N SER A 103 -7.86 2.51 16.28
CA SER A 103 -6.79 3.40 16.78
C SER A 103 -6.69 4.74 16.04
N LYS A 104 -7.78 5.22 15.45
CA LYS A 104 -7.80 6.50 14.74
C LYS A 104 -8.13 7.65 15.70
N GLU A 105 -7.49 8.79 15.47
CA GLU A 105 -7.94 10.08 16.02
C GLU A 105 -8.60 10.92 14.93
N HIS A 106 -9.21 12.04 15.31
CA HIS A 106 -9.96 12.93 14.41
C HIS A 106 -9.29 13.06 13.04
N PHE A 107 -10.02 12.63 12.01
CA PHE A 107 -9.63 12.67 10.59
C PHE A 107 -8.38 11.88 10.18
N ASN A 108 -7.69 11.21 11.10
CA ASN A 108 -6.57 10.31 10.80
C ASN A 108 -7.05 8.86 10.62
N TYR A 109 -7.52 8.55 9.41
CA TYR A 109 -8.17 7.26 9.13
C TYR A 109 -7.22 6.09 8.90
N LEU A 110 -5.91 6.33 8.76
CA LEU A 110 -4.91 5.30 8.52
C LEU A 110 -4.61 4.44 9.77
N GLY A 111 -5.03 4.91 10.95
CA GLY A 111 -4.78 4.25 12.24
C GLY A 111 -3.32 4.29 12.66
N TYR A 112 -3.05 4.53 13.94
CA TYR A 112 -1.66 4.58 14.42
C TYR A 112 -1.00 3.20 14.53
N ASP A 113 -1.77 2.10 14.50
CA ASP A 113 -1.24 0.73 14.57
C ASP A 113 -0.26 0.42 13.41
N LEU A 114 -0.44 1.04 12.24
CA LEU A 114 0.47 0.83 11.10
C LEU A 114 1.84 1.45 11.33
N ASN A 115 1.95 2.49 12.17
CA ASN A 115 3.22 3.13 12.50
C ASN A 115 4.15 2.18 13.26
N ASP A 116 3.62 1.18 13.96
CA ASP A 116 4.45 0.19 14.65
C ASP A 116 5.03 -0.84 13.67
N ILE A 117 4.45 -0.97 12.48
CA ILE A 117 4.79 -2.01 11.50
C ILE A 117 5.67 -1.45 10.38
N PHE A 118 5.37 -0.26 9.87
CA PHE A 118 6.00 0.30 8.67
C PHE A 118 6.78 1.58 8.95
N GLU A 119 7.90 1.76 8.25
CA GLU A 119 8.76 2.95 8.37
C GLU A 119 8.10 4.19 7.74
N ASP A 120 7.46 4.01 6.57
CA ASP A 120 7.07 5.12 5.70
C ASP A 120 5.76 5.82 6.14
N VAL A 121 4.94 5.15 6.95
CA VAL A 121 3.57 5.58 7.27
C VAL A 121 3.49 6.63 8.38
N GLU A 122 4.52 6.77 9.21
CA GLU A 122 4.54 7.71 10.33
C GLU A 122 4.42 9.18 9.89
N SER A 123 4.89 9.46 8.67
CA SER A 123 4.80 10.78 8.04
C SER A 123 3.41 11.10 7.47
N LEU A 124 2.54 10.11 7.31
CA LEU A 124 1.23 10.26 6.69
C LEU A 124 0.22 10.72 7.75
N LYS A 125 -0.10 12.02 7.69
CA LYS A 125 -1.05 12.66 8.59
C LYS A 125 -2.11 13.37 7.79
N ALA A 126 -3.33 13.44 8.33
CA ALA A 126 -4.36 14.27 7.72
C ALA A 126 -3.89 15.73 7.68
N GLU A 127 -3.93 16.35 6.51
CA GLU A 127 -3.61 17.76 6.35
C GLU A 127 -4.90 18.52 6.09
N GLN A 128 -5.04 19.69 6.73
CA GLN A 128 -6.12 20.61 6.50
C GLN A 128 -5.54 21.96 6.09
N SER A 129 -6.02 22.52 5.00
CA SER A 129 -5.74 23.90 4.61
C SER A 129 -7.04 24.67 4.39
N HIS A 130 -6.94 25.99 4.51
CA HIS A 130 -8.04 26.92 4.23
C HIS A 130 -7.58 27.83 3.10
N GLU A 131 -8.28 27.78 1.97
CA GLU A 131 -8.05 28.67 0.84
C GLU A 131 -9.39 29.26 0.43
N ASP A 132 -9.48 30.60 0.42
CA ASP A 132 -10.56 31.36 -0.21
C ASP A 132 -11.98 30.80 0.07
N TYR A 133 -12.30 30.60 1.36
CA TYR A 133 -13.57 30.09 1.90
C TYR A 133 -13.83 28.57 1.79
N ASN A 134 -12.88 27.81 1.27
CA ASN A 134 -12.97 26.36 1.12
C ASN A 134 -12.01 25.65 2.07
N ALA A 135 -12.45 24.52 2.63
CA ALA A 135 -11.59 23.66 3.43
C ALA A 135 -11.09 22.50 2.58
N LYS A 136 -9.78 22.45 2.37
CA LYS A 136 -9.13 21.34 1.66
C LYS A 136 -8.56 20.36 2.66
N TRP A 137 -8.79 19.08 2.42
CA TRP A 137 -8.35 18.00 3.29
C TRP A 137 -7.57 16.99 2.47
N LYS A 138 -6.40 16.62 2.95
CA LYS A 138 -5.67 15.45 2.46
C LYS A 138 -5.81 14.35 3.49
N LEU A 139 -6.44 13.25 3.10
CA LEU A 139 -6.70 12.09 3.96
C LEU A 139 -5.99 10.86 3.44
N TYR A 140 -5.58 9.99 4.36
CA TYR A 140 -4.95 8.71 4.04
C TYR A 140 -5.80 7.55 4.52
N PHE A 141 -6.00 6.56 3.66
CA PHE A 141 -6.75 5.35 3.97
C PHE A 141 -5.99 4.11 3.53
N ALA A 142 -6.03 3.06 4.34
CA ALA A 142 -5.56 1.75 3.93
C ALA A 142 -6.69 0.93 3.31
N THR A 143 -6.34 0.12 2.32
CA THR A 143 -7.23 -0.79 1.64
C THR A 143 -6.56 -2.15 1.50
N ILE A 144 -7.37 -3.18 1.31
CA ILE A 144 -6.92 -4.54 1.02
C ILE A 144 -7.53 -4.98 -0.31
N ASN A 145 -6.74 -5.69 -1.11
CA ASN A 145 -7.17 -6.35 -2.34
C ASN A 145 -6.64 -7.78 -2.39
N GLY A 146 -7.51 -8.73 -2.66
CA GLY A 146 -7.17 -10.15 -2.75
C GLY A 146 -8.42 -11.00 -2.87
N LYS A 147 -8.28 -12.22 -3.39
CA LYS A 147 -9.40 -13.12 -3.65
C LYS A 147 -9.39 -14.33 -2.73
N LYS A 148 -10.57 -14.87 -2.46
CA LYS A 148 -10.75 -16.09 -1.69
C LYS A 148 -9.89 -17.21 -2.28
N GLY A 149 -9.14 -17.89 -1.41
CA GLY A 149 -8.25 -18.99 -1.76
C GLY A 149 -6.82 -18.57 -2.13
N GLU A 150 -6.54 -17.27 -2.24
CA GLU A 150 -5.18 -16.76 -2.47
C GLU A 150 -4.34 -16.83 -1.19
N ALA A 151 -3.04 -17.09 -1.35
CA ALA A 151 -2.06 -17.20 -0.26
C ALA A 151 -1.37 -15.85 0.04
N SER A 152 -1.82 -14.78 -0.60
CA SER A 152 -1.34 -13.42 -0.39
C SER A 152 -2.46 -12.43 -0.67
N PHE A 153 -2.27 -11.20 -0.21
CA PHE A 153 -3.13 -10.06 -0.53
C PHE A 153 -2.27 -8.81 -0.64
N MET A 154 -2.80 -7.78 -1.31
CA MET A 154 -2.16 -6.48 -1.41
C MET A 154 -2.75 -5.53 -0.38
N LEU A 155 -1.91 -4.98 0.49
CA LEU A 155 -2.20 -3.82 1.31
C LEU A 155 -1.85 -2.58 0.51
N ASN A 156 -2.76 -1.62 0.38
CA ASN A 156 -2.48 -0.35 -0.26
C ASN A 156 -2.79 0.81 0.68
N ILE A 157 -2.13 1.94 0.44
CA ILE A 157 -2.46 3.21 1.07
C ILE A 157 -2.76 4.20 -0.04
N TYR A 158 -3.90 4.86 0.08
CA TYR A 158 -4.36 5.90 -0.84
C TYR A 158 -4.37 7.24 -0.13
N THR A 159 -3.98 8.29 -0.86
CA THR A 159 -4.28 9.68 -0.50
C THR A 159 -5.57 10.11 -1.20
N PHE A 160 -6.39 10.86 -0.49
CA PHE A 160 -7.62 11.46 -0.98
C PHE A 160 -7.57 12.96 -0.72
N ASP A 161 -7.61 13.75 -1.79
CA ASP A 161 -7.74 15.19 -1.70
C ASP A 161 -9.23 15.55 -1.78
N LEU A 162 -9.78 16.04 -0.67
CA LEU A 162 -11.15 16.52 -0.56
C LEU A 162 -11.16 18.04 -0.62
N ASP A 163 -12.09 18.59 -1.37
CA ASP A 163 -12.43 20.00 -1.33
C ASP A 163 -13.84 20.12 -0.74
N ILE A 164 -13.93 20.78 0.42
CA ILE A 164 -15.20 21.00 1.10
C ILE A 164 -15.62 22.44 0.82
N ASN A 165 -16.45 22.58 -0.21
CA ASN A 165 -17.18 23.80 -0.50
C ASN A 165 -18.60 23.63 0.03
N SER A 166 -19.23 24.72 0.49
CA SER A 166 -20.52 24.75 1.22
C SER A 166 -21.72 24.04 0.56
N ILE A 167 -21.56 23.43 -0.61
CA ILE A 167 -22.63 22.85 -1.43
C ILE A 167 -22.27 21.44 -1.98
N LYS A 168 -21.01 20.98 -1.95
CA LYS A 168 -20.62 19.65 -2.48
C LYS A 168 -19.44 19.04 -1.70
N PHE A 169 -19.62 17.80 -1.25
CA PHE A 169 -18.53 16.93 -0.81
C PHE A 169 -18.13 16.04 -1.98
N GLY A 170 -16.89 16.15 -2.44
CA GLY A 170 -16.34 15.22 -3.41
C GLY A 170 -14.84 15.12 -3.26
N ALA A 171 -14.31 13.89 -3.19
CA ALA A 171 -12.89 13.71 -3.42
C ALA A 171 -12.58 14.07 -4.87
N HIS A 172 -11.69 15.04 -5.07
CA HIS A 172 -11.29 15.47 -6.40
C HIS A 172 -10.29 14.51 -7.03
N LYS A 173 -9.54 13.77 -6.20
CA LYS A 173 -8.50 12.86 -6.63
C LYS A 173 -8.24 11.80 -5.56
N SER A 174 -8.07 10.56 -5.99
CA SER A 174 -7.46 9.49 -5.19
C SER A 174 -6.19 9.02 -5.87
N GLU A 175 -5.11 8.86 -5.12
CA GLU A 175 -3.83 8.37 -5.65
C GLU A 175 -3.28 7.29 -4.72
N LYS A 176 -2.91 6.14 -5.28
CA LYS A 176 -2.23 5.08 -4.52
C LYS A 176 -0.81 5.58 -4.23
N VAL A 177 -0.50 5.78 -2.95
CA VAL A 177 0.80 6.31 -2.52
C VAL A 177 1.74 5.20 -2.10
N TYR A 178 1.21 4.15 -1.46
CA TYR A 178 1.98 2.99 -1.06
C TYR A 178 1.26 1.68 -1.37
N TYR A 179 2.05 0.62 -1.49
CA TYR A 179 1.56 -0.75 -1.58
C TYR A 179 2.49 -1.72 -0.86
N ARG A 180 1.98 -2.89 -0.51
CA ARG A 180 2.80 -4.04 -0.12
C ARG A 180 2.02 -5.34 -0.34
N THR A 181 2.69 -6.34 -0.90
CA THR A 181 2.15 -7.70 -0.95
C THR A 181 2.42 -8.40 0.37
N ILE A 182 1.38 -8.89 1.02
CA ILE A 182 1.43 -9.62 2.30
C ILE A 182 1.18 -11.09 2.02
N ASN A 183 2.12 -11.95 2.42
CA ASN A 183 2.05 -13.39 2.23
C ASN A 183 1.50 -14.05 3.50
N LEU A 184 0.46 -14.86 3.34
CA LEU A 184 -0.22 -15.58 4.43
C LEU A 184 0.55 -16.81 4.89
N VAL A 185 1.45 -17.31 4.05
CA VAL A 185 2.37 -18.38 4.40
C VAL A 185 3.59 -17.73 5.05
N SER A 186 3.66 -17.74 6.39
CA SER A 186 4.91 -17.43 7.06
C SER A 186 5.96 -18.45 6.62
N ASP A 187 7.17 -18.02 6.27
CA ASP A 187 8.32 -18.91 6.09
C ASP A 187 8.47 -19.82 7.32
N GLN A 188 7.90 -21.02 7.27
CA GLN A 188 8.25 -22.12 8.17
C GLN A 188 9.59 -22.69 7.70
N LYS A 189 10.64 -21.86 7.65
CA LYS A 189 12.00 -22.36 7.46
C LYS A 189 12.56 -22.80 8.81
N SER A 190 12.35 -24.09 9.05
CA SER A 190 13.33 -24.99 9.67
C SER A 190 13.69 -24.76 11.14
N ALA A 191 12.78 -25.14 12.04
CA ALA A 191 13.17 -25.76 13.30
C ALA A 191 13.27 -27.28 13.11
N VAL A 192 14.17 -27.72 12.23
CA VAL A 192 14.69 -29.09 12.23
C VAL A 192 16.19 -28.96 12.17
N ASN A 193 16.82 -28.93 13.35
CA ASN A 193 18.18 -29.42 13.52
C ASN A 193 18.44 -29.77 14.98
N LYS A 194 18.39 -31.09 15.21
CA LYS A 194 19.05 -31.93 16.21
C LYS A 194 18.69 -31.74 17.68
#